data_AF-A0A8J4J353-F1
#
_entry.id   AF-A0A8J4J353-F1
#
_cell.length_a   1.000
_cell.length_b   1.000
_cell.length_c   1.000
_cell.angle_alpha   90.00
_cell.angle_beta   90.00
_cell.angle_gamma   90.00
#
_symmetry.space_group_name_H-M   'P 1'
#
loop_
_entity.id
_entity.type
_entity.pdbx_description
1 polymer ?
#
loop_
_entity_poly.entity_id
_entity_poly.type
_entity_poly.pdbx_seq_one_letter_code
_entity_poly.pdbx_strand_id
1 'polypeptide(L)'
;RNFVEEKLGSRYVESTRMDLAKSYEESSPATPVFFILSPGEDPLEGIETLVISFTGKKLGFTRDSGRFHISLGQEQEMVAEEALEKAARHGRWALLHVSNIHLVAKGLRTLEKLLKQYSEESHPDFHVFISAEPAPTPEEHIIPQGMLENPIKITSELLTGMLANLRADTLELCTREAEFKSILFSRCYFHACLAGRLKFGPQGWNGRYPFSARDLTVCVTVLCNYLETHTKV
;
A
#
# COMPACT_ATOMS: atom_id res chain seq x y z
N ARG A 1 -4.94 -21.02 -17.69
CA ARG A 1 -4.98 -21.42 -16.27
C ARG A 1 -4.58 -22.88 -16.10
N ASN A 2 -5.44 -23.84 -16.49
CA ASN A 2 -5.22 -25.28 -16.26
C ASN A 2 -3.89 -25.82 -16.85
N PHE A 3 -3.50 -25.36 -18.04
CA PHE A 3 -2.22 -25.77 -18.65
C PHE A 3 -0.99 -25.32 -17.83
N VAL A 4 -1.02 -24.11 -17.28
CA VAL A 4 0.09 -23.57 -16.47
C VAL A 4 0.14 -24.28 -15.12
N GLU A 5 -1.01 -24.55 -14.53
CA GLU A 5 -1.13 -25.31 -13.29
C GLU A 5 -0.63 -26.75 -13.44
N GLU A 6 -0.94 -27.41 -14.56
CA GLU A 6 -0.46 -28.77 -14.86
C GLU A 6 1.06 -28.81 -15.08
N LYS A 7 1.64 -27.79 -15.73
CA LYS A 7 3.06 -27.79 -16.11
C LYS A 7 4.00 -27.19 -15.06
N LEU A 8 3.56 -26.17 -14.34
CA LEU A 8 4.39 -25.40 -13.39
C LEU A 8 3.88 -25.48 -11.95
N GLY A 9 2.68 -26.03 -11.73
CA GLY A 9 2.05 -26.16 -10.42
C GLY A 9 1.07 -25.04 -10.09
N SER A 10 0.21 -25.28 -9.09
CA SER A 10 -0.84 -24.34 -8.66
C SER A 10 -0.31 -23.00 -8.14
N ARG A 11 0.93 -22.96 -7.65
CA ARG A 11 1.60 -21.72 -7.16
C ARG A 11 1.72 -20.59 -8.19
N TYR A 12 1.68 -20.91 -9.49
CA TYR A 12 1.75 -19.91 -10.57
C TYR A 12 0.36 -19.45 -11.05
N VAL A 13 -0.69 -20.01 -10.46
CA VAL A 13 -2.08 -19.79 -10.85
C VAL A 13 -2.90 -19.26 -9.68
N GLU A 14 -2.58 -19.68 -8.47
CA GLU A 14 -3.14 -19.16 -7.23
C GLU A 14 -2.40 -17.88 -6.82
N SER A 15 -3.17 -16.87 -6.41
CA SER A 15 -2.62 -15.64 -5.87
C SER A 15 -1.97 -15.97 -4.52
N THR A 16 -0.66 -16.20 -4.55
CA THR A 16 0.11 -16.57 -3.37
C THR A 16 0.37 -15.30 -2.56
N ARG A 17 0.10 -15.35 -1.25
CA ARG A 17 0.50 -14.27 -0.34
C ARG A 17 2.02 -14.19 -0.34
N MET A 18 2.57 -13.07 -0.81
CA MET A 18 4.02 -12.84 -0.72
C MET A 18 4.42 -12.79 0.76
N ASP A 19 5.48 -13.53 1.10
CA ASP A 19 6.10 -13.47 2.42
C ASP A 19 6.95 -12.19 2.48
N LEU A 20 6.32 -11.10 2.88
CA LEU A 20 6.92 -9.78 2.88
C LEU A 20 8.20 -9.73 3.74
N ALA A 21 8.29 -10.56 4.78
CA ALA A 21 9.46 -10.65 5.64
C ALA A 21 10.69 -11.22 4.92
N LYS A 22 10.51 -12.21 4.04
CA LYS A 22 11.61 -12.76 3.22
C LYS A 22 12.07 -11.77 2.16
N SER A 23 11.12 -11.06 1.54
CA SER A 23 11.46 -10.01 0.57
C SER A 23 12.20 -8.83 1.20
N TYR A 24 12.06 -8.60 2.52
CA TYR A 24 12.86 -7.61 3.24
C TYR A 24 14.33 -8.03 3.38
N GLU A 25 14.63 -9.32 3.56
CA GLU A 25 16.02 -9.82 3.60
C GLU A 25 16.76 -9.61 2.26
N GLU A 26 16.02 -9.55 1.16
CA GLU A 26 16.55 -9.25 -0.18
C GLU A 26 16.69 -7.74 -0.45
N SER A 27 16.14 -6.88 0.42
CA SER A 27 16.21 -5.44 0.26
C SER A 27 17.58 -4.89 0.68
N SER A 28 18.10 -3.95 -0.11
CA SER A 28 19.41 -3.35 0.11
C SER A 28 19.40 -1.88 -0.35
N PRO A 29 20.43 -1.08 -0.04
CA PRO A 29 20.58 0.26 -0.59
C PRO A 29 20.51 0.32 -2.13
N ALA A 30 20.99 -0.74 -2.80
CA ALA A 30 20.97 -0.86 -4.25
C ALA A 30 19.66 -1.42 -4.81
N THR A 31 18.82 -2.01 -3.95
CA THR A 31 17.57 -2.66 -4.31
C THR A 31 16.44 -2.04 -3.49
N PRO A 32 15.97 -0.83 -3.86
CA PRO A 32 14.87 -0.17 -3.16
C PRO A 32 13.57 -0.97 -3.33
N VAL A 33 12.60 -0.72 -2.46
CA VAL A 33 11.29 -1.39 -2.51
C VAL A 33 10.27 -0.43 -3.10
N PHE A 34 9.53 -0.87 -4.12
CA PHE A 34 8.53 -0.09 -4.83
C PHE A 34 7.13 -0.67 -4.62
N PHE A 35 6.30 0.03 -3.86
CA PHE A 35 4.89 -0.28 -3.65
C PHE A 35 4.03 0.34 -4.75
N ILE A 36 3.37 -0.50 -5.53
CA ILE A 36 2.37 -0.09 -6.51
C ILE A 36 1.01 -0.14 -5.80
N LEU A 37 0.44 1.03 -5.55
CA LEU A 37 -0.85 1.14 -4.85
C LEU A 37 -2.01 1.01 -5.83
N SER A 38 -3.07 0.34 -5.36
CA SER A 38 -4.36 0.36 -6.06
C SER A 38 -5.03 1.73 -5.88
N PRO A 39 -5.72 2.26 -6.91
CA PRO A 39 -6.39 3.56 -6.80
C PRO A 39 -7.43 3.57 -5.67
N GLY A 40 -7.36 4.56 -4.78
CA GLY A 40 -8.33 4.75 -3.69
C GLY A 40 -7.97 4.10 -2.34
N GLU A 41 -6.77 3.51 -2.21
CA GLU A 41 -6.22 3.20 -0.88
C GLU A 41 -5.67 4.48 -0.23
N ASP A 42 -5.87 4.65 1.09
CA ASP A 42 -5.26 5.76 1.82
C ASP A 42 -3.75 5.53 1.88
N PRO A 43 -2.94 6.41 1.28
CA PRO A 43 -1.53 6.14 1.13
C PRO A 43 -0.81 6.16 2.48
N LEU A 44 -1.16 7.03 3.42
CA LEU A 44 -0.32 7.21 4.61
C LEU A 44 -0.38 6.00 5.55
N GLU A 45 -1.57 5.66 6.04
CA GLU A 45 -1.73 4.57 7.00
C GLU A 45 -1.49 3.21 6.34
N GLY A 46 -1.87 3.07 5.06
CA GLY A 46 -1.66 1.87 4.28
C GLY A 46 -0.17 1.58 4.08
N ILE A 47 0.61 2.56 3.62
CA ILE A 47 2.03 2.37 3.33
C ILE A 47 2.84 2.13 4.60
N GLU A 48 2.58 2.86 5.69
CA GLU A 48 3.27 2.59 6.97
C GLU A 48 2.99 1.18 7.46
N THR A 49 1.73 0.72 7.38
CA THR A 49 1.35 -0.67 7.71
C THR A 49 2.04 -1.68 6.77
N LEU A 50 2.13 -1.37 5.48
CA LEU A 50 2.84 -2.20 4.51
C LEU A 50 4.33 -2.29 4.84
N VAL A 51 4.99 -1.18 5.18
CA VAL A 51 6.40 -1.19 5.57
C VAL A 51 6.62 -1.91 6.91
N ILE A 52 5.72 -1.73 7.89
CA ILE A 52 5.76 -2.47 9.16
C ILE A 52 5.59 -3.96 8.91
N SER A 53 4.64 -4.37 8.06
CA SER A 53 4.44 -5.78 7.71
C SER A 53 5.58 -6.37 6.90
N PHE A 54 6.21 -5.55 6.03
CA PHE A 54 7.39 -5.92 5.25
C PHE A 54 8.61 -6.14 6.12
N THR A 55 8.86 -5.24 7.06
CA THR A 55 10.08 -5.29 7.89
C THR A 55 9.90 -6.04 9.21
N GLY A 56 8.66 -6.38 9.57
CA GLY A 56 8.31 -6.97 10.87
C GLY A 56 8.57 -6.04 12.07
N LYS A 57 8.91 -4.77 11.84
CA LYS A 57 9.29 -3.81 12.87
C LYS A 57 8.24 -2.71 12.95
N LYS A 58 7.72 -2.42 14.15
CA LYS A 58 6.93 -1.20 14.40
C LYS A 58 7.87 0.00 14.33
N LEU A 59 7.96 0.61 13.16
CA LEU A 59 8.87 1.72 12.92
C LEU A 59 8.06 3.00 12.98
N GLY A 60 8.34 3.83 13.98
CA GLY A 60 7.88 5.22 13.94
C GLY A 60 8.68 5.97 12.88
N PHE A 61 8.03 6.40 11.80
CA PHE A 61 8.56 7.41 10.89
C PHE A 61 8.42 8.77 11.57
N THR A 62 9.48 9.19 12.25
CA THR A 62 9.50 10.45 12.99
C THR A 62 10.82 11.12 12.71
N ARG A 63 10.80 12.45 12.53
CA ARG A 63 12.01 13.22 12.24
C ARG A 63 13.10 13.02 13.32
N ASP A 64 12.67 12.75 14.55
CA ASP A 64 13.53 12.47 15.71
C ASP A 64 14.12 11.05 15.73
N SER A 65 13.44 10.07 15.12
CA SER A 65 13.98 8.71 14.92
C SER A 65 14.92 8.64 13.70
N GLY A 66 14.99 9.74 12.95
CA GLY A 66 15.79 9.87 11.74
C GLY A 66 15.28 9.03 10.57
N ARG A 67 14.04 8.50 10.67
CA ARG A 67 13.32 7.87 9.57
C ARG A 67 12.40 8.91 8.95
N PHE A 68 12.49 9.07 7.65
CA PHE A 68 11.79 10.14 6.94
C PHE A 68 10.59 9.56 6.19
N HIS A 69 9.42 10.16 6.37
CA HIS A 69 8.26 9.92 5.53
C HIS A 69 7.93 11.21 4.78
N ILE A 70 7.92 11.14 3.45
CA ILE A 70 7.83 12.32 2.58
C ILE A 70 6.83 12.03 1.47
N SER A 71 5.77 12.82 1.45
CA SER A 71 4.85 12.87 0.32
C SER A 71 5.45 13.79 -0.75
N LEU A 72 5.94 13.20 -1.82
CA LEU A 72 6.40 13.91 -3.01
C LEU A 72 5.19 14.52 -3.72
N GLY A 73 5.10 15.85 -3.63
CA GLY A 73 4.15 16.70 -4.33
C GLY A 73 4.86 17.95 -4.85
N GLN A 74 4.09 18.95 -5.29
CA GLN A 74 4.64 20.22 -5.77
C GLN A 74 5.53 20.85 -4.67
N GLU A 75 6.77 21.22 -5.03
CA GLU A 75 7.77 21.86 -4.16
C GLU A 75 8.36 21.01 -3.01
N GLN A 76 8.12 19.69 -2.97
CA GLN A 76 8.72 18.80 -1.95
C GLN A 76 10.01 18.10 -2.40
N GLU A 77 10.52 18.41 -3.60
CA GLU A 77 11.71 17.78 -4.17
C GLU A 77 12.94 18.00 -3.28
N MET A 78 13.23 19.24 -2.88
CA MET A 78 14.39 19.56 -2.02
C MET A 78 14.35 18.84 -0.66
N VAL A 79 13.16 18.70 -0.07
CA VAL A 79 12.98 18.01 1.22
C VAL A 79 13.28 16.51 1.06
N ALA A 80 12.86 15.92 -0.05
CA ALA A 80 13.15 14.52 -0.37
C ALA A 80 14.65 14.28 -0.59
N GLU A 81 15.33 15.18 -1.29
CA GLU A 81 16.78 15.10 -1.52
C GLU A 81 17.57 15.17 -0.20
N GLU A 82 17.25 16.15 0.65
CA GLU A 82 17.91 16.32 1.94
C GLU A 82 17.67 15.12 2.88
N ALA A 83 16.46 14.57 2.86
CA ALA A 83 16.13 13.39 3.65
C ALA A 83 16.84 12.13 3.15
N LEU A 84 16.93 11.93 1.84
CA LEU A 84 17.70 10.83 1.25
C LEU A 84 19.18 10.95 1.60
N GLU A 85 19.76 12.14 1.50
CA GLU A 85 21.16 12.38 1.88
C GLU A 85 21.39 12.05 3.35
N LYS A 86 20.53 12.53 4.25
CA LYS A 86 20.62 12.25 5.68
C LYS A 86 20.46 10.78 5.99
N ALA A 87 19.51 10.10 5.32
CA ALA A 87 19.25 8.68 5.51
C ALA A 87 20.41 7.82 4.98
N ALA A 88 20.97 8.16 3.81
CA ALA A 88 22.12 7.47 3.21
C ALA A 88 23.37 7.56 4.09
N ARG A 89 23.65 8.75 4.66
CA ARG A 89 24.81 8.97 5.56
C ARG A 89 24.70 8.25 6.90
N HIS A 90 23.50 8.14 7.45
CA HIS A 90 23.28 7.60 8.80
C HIS A 90 22.72 6.16 8.82
N GLY A 91 22.53 5.52 7.67
CA GLY A 91 21.94 4.17 7.60
C GLY A 91 20.50 4.12 8.10
N ARG A 92 19.70 5.11 7.72
CA ARG A 92 18.29 5.22 8.14
C ARG A 92 17.35 4.99 6.98
N TRP A 93 16.06 4.96 7.26
CA TRP A 93 15.07 4.56 6.26
C TRP A 93 14.35 5.77 5.73
N ALA A 94 14.16 5.80 4.41
CA ALA A 94 13.42 6.84 3.72
C ALA A 94 12.19 6.23 3.06
N LEU A 95 11.01 6.74 3.41
CA LEU A 95 9.75 6.42 2.78
C LEU A 95 9.29 7.61 1.92
N LEU A 96 9.20 7.38 0.61
CA LEU A 96 8.81 8.36 -0.39
C LEU A 96 7.46 7.97 -0.97
N HIS A 97 6.43 8.75 -0.67
CA HIS A 97 5.11 8.58 -1.25
C HIS A 97 4.91 9.55 -2.42
N VAL A 98 4.88 9.02 -3.64
CA VAL A 98 4.65 9.76 -4.88
C VAL A 98 3.14 9.94 -5.07
N SER A 99 2.64 11.11 -4.66
CA SER A 99 1.26 11.53 -4.90
C SER A 99 1.21 12.44 -6.13
N ASN A 100 0.07 12.43 -6.85
CA ASN A 100 -0.14 13.34 -7.99
C ASN A 100 1.04 13.33 -8.97
N ILE A 101 1.35 12.14 -9.49
CA ILE A 101 2.60 11.90 -10.20
C ILE A 101 2.88 12.93 -11.31
N HIS A 102 1.84 13.40 -11.99
CA HIS A 102 1.88 14.44 -13.02
C HIS A 102 2.52 15.77 -12.58
N LEU A 103 2.51 16.09 -11.28
CA LEU A 103 3.10 17.31 -10.72
C LEU A 103 4.61 17.17 -10.43
N VAL A 104 5.14 15.94 -10.37
CA VAL A 104 6.52 15.66 -9.90
C VAL A 104 7.42 15.06 -10.98
N ALA A 105 7.03 15.16 -12.26
CA ALA A 105 7.75 14.56 -13.39
C ALA A 105 9.24 14.97 -13.47
N LYS A 106 9.58 16.21 -13.06
CA LYS A 106 10.97 16.68 -13.02
C LYS A 106 11.73 16.07 -11.84
N GLY A 107 11.15 16.11 -10.64
CA GLY A 107 11.71 15.51 -9.43
C GLY A 107 12.00 14.02 -9.55
N LEU A 108 11.16 13.26 -10.26
CA LEU A 108 11.40 11.82 -10.46
C LEU A 108 12.73 11.52 -11.18
N ARG A 109 13.15 12.36 -12.14
CA ARG A 109 14.44 12.19 -12.82
C ARG A 109 15.63 12.51 -11.92
N THR A 110 15.48 13.48 -11.03
CA THR A 110 16.52 13.81 -10.04
C THR A 110 16.60 12.71 -8.99
N LEU A 111 15.46 12.22 -8.52
CA LEU A 111 15.35 11.12 -7.60
C LEU A 111 16.00 9.84 -8.15
N GLU A 112 15.75 9.49 -9.41
CA GLU A 112 16.41 8.35 -10.07
C GLU A 112 17.94 8.43 -10.01
N LYS A 113 18.51 9.61 -10.28
CA LYS A 113 19.96 9.84 -10.19
C LYS A 113 20.48 9.68 -8.78
N LEU A 114 19.76 10.21 -7.78
CA LEU A 114 20.15 10.10 -6.38
C LEU A 114 20.06 8.66 -5.87
N LEU A 115 19.01 7.92 -6.22
CA LEU A 115 18.89 6.51 -5.88
C LEU A 115 20.06 5.70 -6.46
N LYS A 116 20.44 5.99 -7.71
CA LYS A 116 21.60 5.37 -8.34
C LYS A 116 22.91 5.73 -7.62
N GLN A 117 23.12 7.01 -7.29
CA GLN A 117 24.32 7.44 -6.56
C GLN A 117 24.42 6.75 -5.19
N TYR A 118 23.34 6.78 -4.41
CA TYR A 118 23.31 6.20 -3.07
C TYR A 118 23.29 4.67 -3.07
N SER A 119 23.05 4.01 -4.22
CA SER A 119 23.19 2.56 -4.31
C SER A 119 24.62 2.07 -4.04
N GLU A 120 25.63 2.89 -4.34
CA GLU A 120 27.05 2.55 -4.21
C GLU A 120 27.71 3.23 -3.00
N GLU A 121 27.27 4.45 -2.64
CA GLU A 121 27.96 5.33 -1.69
C GLU A 121 27.34 5.35 -0.27
N SER A 122 26.28 4.58 0.00
CA SER A 122 25.51 4.69 1.25
C SER A 122 25.85 3.63 2.30
N HIS A 123 25.35 3.85 3.52
CA HIS A 123 25.47 2.92 4.62
C HIS A 123 24.71 1.61 4.36
N PRO A 124 25.20 0.43 4.79
CA PRO A 124 24.55 -0.86 4.55
C PRO A 124 23.09 -0.96 5.02
N ASP A 125 22.76 -0.31 6.15
CA ASP A 125 21.40 -0.27 6.73
C ASP A 125 20.45 0.77 6.08
N PHE A 126 20.89 1.45 5.01
CA PHE A 126 20.05 2.40 4.28
C PHE A 126 19.01 1.65 3.44
N HIS A 127 17.72 1.90 3.72
CA HIS A 127 16.62 1.33 2.96
C HIS A 127 15.71 2.45 2.43
N VAL A 128 15.35 2.35 1.15
CA VAL A 128 14.39 3.24 0.52
C VAL A 128 13.13 2.47 0.15
N PHE A 129 12.01 3.02 0.58
CA PHE A 129 10.68 2.56 0.24
C PHE A 129 10.03 3.65 -0.61
N ILE A 130 9.55 3.28 -1.78
CA ILE A 130 8.87 4.17 -2.72
C ILE A 130 7.46 3.65 -2.88
N SER A 131 6.48 4.53 -2.84
CA SER A 131 5.09 4.20 -3.14
C SER A 131 4.57 5.11 -4.22
N ALA A 132 3.89 4.55 -5.23
CA ALA A 132 3.25 5.34 -6.27
C ALA A 132 1.96 4.66 -6.75
N GLU A 133 1.00 5.48 -7.17
CA GLU A 133 -0.15 5.01 -7.95
C GLU A 133 0.25 4.89 -9.43
N PRO A 134 -0.15 3.81 -10.13
CA PRO A 134 0.10 3.68 -11.55
C PRO A 134 -0.66 4.76 -12.34
N ALA A 135 -0.04 5.25 -13.41
CA ALA A 135 -0.72 6.15 -14.34
C ALA A 135 -1.97 5.46 -14.94
N PRO A 136 -3.07 6.19 -15.15
CA PRO A 136 -4.32 5.61 -15.65
C PRO A 136 -4.20 5.12 -17.11
N THR A 137 -3.27 5.69 -17.87
CA THR A 137 -2.96 5.30 -19.25
C THR A 137 -1.45 5.13 -19.44
N PRO A 138 -1.00 4.24 -20.34
CA PRO A 138 0.43 4.09 -20.67
C PRO A 138 1.09 5.39 -21.15
N GLU A 139 0.33 6.24 -21.84
CA GLU A 139 0.81 7.51 -22.39
C GLU A 139 1.05 8.57 -21.29
N GLU A 140 0.36 8.47 -20.16
CA GLU A 140 0.54 9.32 -18.98
C GLU A 140 1.59 8.75 -18.00
N HIS A 141 2.22 7.63 -18.33
CA HIS A 141 3.26 7.04 -17.50
C HIS A 141 4.53 7.90 -17.54
N ILE A 142 4.91 8.42 -16.38
CA ILE A 142 6.06 9.32 -16.22
C ILE A 142 7.08 8.82 -15.20
N ILE A 143 6.91 7.60 -14.67
CA ILE A 143 7.92 6.97 -13.80
C ILE A 143 9.13 6.60 -14.68
N PRO A 144 10.34 7.07 -14.33
CA PRO A 144 11.54 6.68 -15.07
C PRO A 144 11.79 5.18 -15.04
N GLN A 145 12.28 4.64 -16.15
CA GLN A 145 12.57 3.22 -16.29
C GLN A 145 13.59 2.72 -15.24
N GLY A 146 14.63 3.48 -14.92
CA GLY A 146 15.63 3.06 -13.94
C GLY A 146 15.08 2.94 -12.52
N MET A 147 14.00 3.66 -12.19
CA MET A 147 13.28 3.47 -10.93
C MET A 147 12.45 2.17 -10.91
N LEU A 148 12.19 1.55 -12.05
CA LEU A 148 11.41 0.33 -12.20
C LEU A 148 12.26 -0.88 -12.59
N GLU A 149 13.50 -0.74 -13.03
CA GLU A 149 14.31 -1.90 -13.44
C GLU A 149 14.81 -2.72 -12.26
N ASN A 150 15.34 -2.06 -11.24
CA ASN A 150 16.03 -2.70 -10.12
C ASN A 150 15.29 -2.78 -8.76
N PRO A 151 14.06 -2.25 -8.54
CA PRO A 151 13.43 -2.38 -7.24
C PRO A 151 12.73 -3.73 -7.04
N ILE A 152 12.52 -4.10 -5.77
CA ILE A 152 11.53 -5.11 -5.40
C ILE A 152 10.14 -4.50 -5.57
N LYS A 153 9.35 -5.03 -6.50
CA LYS A 153 8.00 -4.51 -6.80
C LYS A 153 6.96 -5.28 -6.01
N ILE A 154 6.18 -4.56 -5.22
CA ILE A 154 5.09 -5.12 -4.42
C ILE A 154 3.81 -4.42 -4.81
N THR A 155 2.83 -5.17 -5.30
CA THR A 155 1.51 -4.63 -5.59
C THR A 155 0.63 -4.78 -4.36
N SER A 156 0.16 -3.66 -3.81
CA SER A 156 -0.91 -3.65 -2.81
C SER A 156 -2.22 -3.81 -3.57
N GLU A 157 -2.70 -5.05 -3.69
CA GLU A 157 -4.03 -5.31 -4.18
C GLU A 157 -5.00 -5.37 -2.99
N LEU A 158 -6.11 -4.65 -3.10
CA LEU A 158 -7.23 -4.78 -2.17
C LEU A 158 -7.60 -6.26 -2.07
N LEU A 159 -7.49 -6.81 -0.86
CA LEU A 159 -7.83 -8.20 -0.60
C LEU A 159 -9.27 -8.45 -1.08
N THR A 160 -9.42 -9.15 -2.20
CA THR A 160 -10.73 -9.34 -2.81
C THR A 160 -11.38 -10.59 -2.25
N GLY A 161 -12.54 -10.44 -1.62
CA GLY A 161 -13.38 -11.55 -1.19
C GLY A 161 -14.01 -11.32 0.17
N MET A 162 -15.08 -12.07 0.47
CA MET A 162 -15.82 -11.93 1.72
C MET A 162 -14.95 -12.18 2.96
N LEU A 163 -14.10 -13.21 2.92
CA LEU A 163 -13.20 -13.58 4.01
C LEU A 163 -12.05 -12.59 4.21
N ALA A 164 -11.65 -11.89 3.14
CA ALA A 164 -10.62 -10.86 3.19
C ALA A 164 -11.09 -9.60 3.93
N ASN A 165 -12.39 -9.29 3.83
CA ASN A 165 -13.02 -8.16 4.51
C ASN A 165 -13.36 -8.45 5.99
N LEU A 166 -13.31 -9.72 6.40
CA LEU A 166 -13.52 -10.15 7.79
C LEU A 166 -12.17 -10.18 8.48
N ARG A 167 -11.83 -9.10 9.17
CA ARG A 167 -10.60 -9.04 9.97
C ARG A 167 -10.90 -9.47 11.41
N ALA A 168 -10.01 -10.24 12.03
CA ALA A 168 -10.24 -10.77 13.37
C ALA A 168 -10.31 -9.67 14.44
N ASP A 169 -9.55 -8.59 14.24
CA ASP A 169 -9.55 -7.38 15.07
C ASP A 169 -10.90 -6.66 15.08
N THR A 170 -11.71 -6.79 14.03
CA THR A 170 -13.03 -6.14 13.99
C THR A 170 -14.12 -6.92 14.71
N LEU A 171 -13.89 -8.20 15.07
CA LEU A 171 -14.92 -9.07 15.66
C LEU A 171 -15.16 -8.82 17.15
N GLU A 172 -14.20 -8.20 17.84
CA GLU A 172 -14.22 -7.96 19.30
C GLU A 172 -14.50 -6.50 19.67
N LEU A 173 -14.85 -5.66 18.69
CA LEU A 173 -15.04 -4.22 18.88
C LEU A 173 -16.28 -3.83 19.69
N CYS A 174 -17.27 -4.72 19.84
CA CYS A 174 -18.55 -4.39 20.43
C CYS A 174 -18.98 -5.40 21.49
N THR A 175 -19.52 -4.90 22.60
CA THR A 175 -20.05 -5.70 23.72
C THR A 175 -21.24 -6.58 23.32
N ARG A 176 -22.01 -6.20 22.29
CA ARG A 176 -23.16 -6.96 21.77
C ARG A 176 -22.77 -7.86 20.59
N GLU A 177 -21.92 -8.84 20.87
CA GLU A 177 -21.25 -9.63 19.84
C GLU A 177 -22.20 -10.34 18.85
N ALA A 178 -23.32 -10.90 19.29
CA ALA A 178 -24.17 -11.72 18.43
C ALA A 178 -24.82 -10.92 17.29
N GLU A 179 -25.41 -9.76 17.63
CA GLU A 179 -26.04 -8.87 16.66
C GLU A 179 -24.99 -8.15 15.81
N PHE A 180 -23.91 -7.70 16.46
CA PHE A 180 -22.81 -7.04 15.79
C PHE A 180 -22.16 -7.94 14.74
N LYS A 181 -21.82 -9.20 15.07
CA LYS A 181 -21.22 -10.16 14.14
C LYS A 181 -22.15 -10.48 12.96
N SER A 182 -23.46 -10.61 13.20
CA SER A 182 -24.45 -10.84 12.15
C SER A 182 -24.52 -9.67 11.14
N ILE A 183 -24.64 -8.44 11.65
CA ILE A 183 -24.71 -7.24 10.80
C ILE A 183 -23.37 -6.97 10.12
N LEU A 184 -22.26 -7.16 10.83
CA LEU A 184 -20.90 -7.04 10.28
C LEU A 184 -20.70 -7.97 9.09
N PHE A 185 -21.11 -9.25 9.22
CA PHE A 185 -21.02 -10.21 8.13
C PHE A 185 -21.80 -9.75 6.89
N SER A 186 -23.05 -9.28 7.09
CA SER A 186 -23.87 -8.76 5.99
C SER A 186 -23.22 -7.55 5.29
N ARG A 187 -22.55 -6.68 6.04
CA ARG A 187 -21.83 -5.52 5.53
C ARG A 187 -20.54 -5.89 4.80
N CYS A 188 -19.73 -6.80 5.34
CA CYS A 188 -18.54 -7.32 4.67
C CYS A 188 -18.91 -8.02 3.36
N TYR A 189 -20.00 -8.78 3.34
CA TYR A 189 -20.55 -9.40 2.13
C TYR A 189 -20.98 -8.35 1.11
N PHE A 190 -21.77 -7.35 1.53
CA PHE A 190 -22.20 -6.26 0.64
C PHE A 190 -21.00 -5.50 0.06
N HIS A 191 -20.04 -5.12 0.89
CA HIS A 191 -18.80 -4.46 0.45
C HIS A 191 -18.00 -5.32 -0.54
N ALA A 192 -17.89 -6.64 -0.30
CA ALA A 192 -17.26 -7.55 -1.24
C ALA A 192 -18.00 -7.60 -2.59
N CYS A 193 -19.33 -7.56 -2.60
CA CYS A 193 -20.11 -7.49 -3.83
C CYS A 193 -19.91 -6.17 -4.57
N LEU A 194 -19.87 -5.03 -3.86
CA LEU A 194 -19.62 -3.71 -4.46
C LEU A 194 -18.24 -3.68 -5.12
N ALA A 195 -17.20 -4.09 -4.38
CA ALA A 195 -15.82 -4.16 -4.88
C ALA A 195 -15.68 -5.16 -6.04
N GLY A 196 -16.34 -6.32 -5.95
CA GLY A 196 -16.36 -7.32 -7.03
C GLY A 196 -17.01 -6.79 -8.31
N ARG A 197 -18.06 -5.95 -8.20
CA ARG A 197 -18.73 -5.34 -9.35
C ARG A 197 -17.87 -4.31 -10.09
N LEU A 198 -16.88 -3.71 -9.44
CA LEU A 198 -15.93 -2.80 -10.12
C LEU A 198 -15.17 -3.50 -11.26
N LYS A 199 -14.97 -4.83 -11.16
CA LYS A 199 -14.29 -5.64 -12.20
C LYS A 199 -15.06 -5.70 -13.53
N PHE A 200 -16.37 -5.44 -13.52
CA PHE A 200 -17.23 -5.53 -14.71
C PHE A 200 -17.39 -4.18 -15.43
N GLY A 201 -16.67 -3.13 -14.99
CA GLY A 201 -16.69 -1.82 -15.63
C GLY A 201 -18.12 -1.27 -15.78
N PRO A 202 -18.52 -0.80 -16.98
CA PRO A 202 -19.86 -0.24 -17.23
C PRO A 202 -21.03 -1.21 -16.95
N GLN A 203 -20.79 -2.53 -16.98
CA GLN A 203 -21.83 -3.51 -16.66
C GLN A 203 -22.07 -3.63 -15.15
N GLY A 204 -21.07 -3.28 -14.33
CA GLY A 204 -21.20 -3.24 -12.88
C GLY A 204 -21.75 -1.90 -12.38
N TRP A 205 -21.21 -0.79 -12.91
CA TRP A 205 -21.55 0.56 -12.49
C TRP A 205 -21.53 1.54 -13.67
N ASN A 206 -22.53 2.41 -13.76
CA ASN A 206 -22.57 3.48 -14.77
C ASN A 206 -21.48 4.54 -14.55
N GLY A 207 -20.97 4.68 -13.32
CA GLY A 207 -19.84 5.54 -12.94
C GLY A 207 -19.02 4.86 -11.85
N ARG A 208 -17.69 4.95 -11.93
CA ARG A 208 -16.79 4.34 -10.94
C ARG A 208 -16.83 5.16 -9.65
N TYR A 209 -17.45 4.62 -8.62
CA TYR A 209 -17.27 5.10 -7.26
C TYR A 209 -16.09 4.33 -6.62
N PRO A 210 -15.07 5.03 -6.08
CA PRO A 210 -13.89 4.38 -5.52
C PRO A 210 -14.17 3.88 -4.10
N PHE A 211 -14.94 2.80 -3.97
CA PHE A 211 -15.17 2.16 -2.67
C PHE A 211 -13.84 1.69 -2.09
N SER A 212 -13.51 2.21 -0.91
CA SER A 212 -12.25 1.97 -0.21
C SER A 212 -12.46 1.12 1.06
N ALA A 213 -11.39 0.51 1.57
CA ALA A 213 -11.42 -0.17 2.87
C ALA A 213 -11.77 0.78 4.04
N ARG A 214 -11.53 2.09 3.85
CA ARG A 214 -11.88 3.13 4.81
C ARG A 214 -13.40 3.27 4.94
N ASP A 215 -14.15 3.16 3.84
CA ASP A 215 -15.61 3.19 3.87
C ASP A 215 -16.18 2.05 4.71
N LEU A 216 -15.60 0.84 4.58
CA LEU A 216 -15.96 -0.30 5.41
C LEU A 216 -15.63 -0.03 6.89
N THR A 217 -14.44 0.51 7.17
CA THR A 217 -14.01 0.82 8.54
C THR A 217 -14.95 1.83 9.22
N VAL A 218 -15.28 2.94 8.54
CA VAL A 218 -16.24 3.94 9.04
C VAL A 218 -17.61 3.31 9.27
N CYS A 219 -18.06 2.45 8.34
CA CYS A 219 -19.30 1.71 8.52
C CYS A 219 -19.28 0.86 9.79
N VAL A 220 -18.20 0.12 10.05
CA VAL A 220 -18.05 -0.70 11.26
C VAL A 220 -18.10 0.16 12.52
N THR A 221 -17.37 1.28 12.56
CA THR A 221 -17.40 2.21 13.71
C THR A 221 -18.80 2.75 13.98
N VAL A 222 -19.52 3.16 12.93
CA VAL A 222 -20.91 3.64 13.07
C VAL A 222 -21.83 2.52 13.58
N LEU A 223 -21.62 1.29 13.14
CA LEU A 223 -22.38 0.13 13.62
C LEU A 223 -22.14 -0.12 15.12
N CYS A 224 -20.88 -0.13 15.57
CA CYS A 224 -20.54 -0.27 16.98
C CYS A 224 -21.23 0.83 17.81
N ASN A 225 -21.02 2.09 17.41
CA ASN A 225 -21.59 3.24 18.12
C ASN A 225 -23.12 3.15 18.21
N TYR A 226 -23.78 2.70 17.14
CA TYR A 226 -25.24 2.56 17.12
C TYR A 226 -25.72 1.48 18.10
N LEU A 227 -25.09 0.30 18.09
CA LEU A 227 -25.46 -0.83 18.97
C LEU A 227 -25.17 -0.56 20.44
N GLU A 228 -24.15 0.25 20.74
CA GLU A 228 -23.82 0.66 22.11
C GLU A 228 -24.73 1.76 22.64
N THR A 229 -25.19 2.68 21.77
CA THR A 229 -26.06 3.80 22.16
C THR A 229 -27.54 3.42 22.23
N HIS A 230 -27.98 2.41 21.48
CA HIS A 230 -29.39 2.02 21.41
C HIS A 230 -29.63 0.67 22.08
N THR A 231 -30.44 0.68 23.14
CA THR A 231 -30.84 -0.52 23.90
C THR A 231 -31.87 -1.42 23.21
N LYS A 232 -32.45 -0.98 22.09
CA LYS A 232 -33.36 -1.77 21.24
C LYS A 232 -32.76 -1.97 19.86
N VAL A 233 -32.77 -3.23 19.40
CA VAL A 233 -32.49 -3.62 18.01
C VAL A 233 -33.80 -3.94 17.32
#